data_AF-A0A350HBR8-F1
#
_entry.id   AF-A0A350HBR8-F1
#
_cell.length_a   1.000
_cell.length_b   1.000
_cell.length_c   1.000
_cell.angle_alpha   90.00
_cell.angle_beta   90.00
_cell.angle_gamma   90.00
#
_symmetry.space_group_name_H-M   'P 1'
#
loop_
_entity.id
_entity.type
_entity.pdbx_description
1 polymer ?
#
loop_
_entity_poly.entity_id
_entity_poly.type
_entity_poly.pdbx_seq_one_letter_code
_entity_poly.pdbx_strand_id
1 'polypeptide(L)' 'MIKRIGILTGGGDCPGLNAVIRAAVKSAIMHYGWEVYGIIDGFDGLINTEKMFHMDMSSVKGILPRGGT' A
#
# COMPACT_ATOMS: atom_id res chain seq x y z
N MET A 1 -13.75 12.68 10.52
CA MET A 1 -13.65 12.18 9.13
C MET A 1 -12.35 11.39 9.03
N ILE A 2 -12.36 10.21 8.37
CA ILE A 2 -11.16 9.36 8.26
C ILE A 2 -10.13 10.07 7.37
N LYS A 3 -8.87 10.11 7.83
CA LYS A 3 -7.73 10.74 7.12
C LYS A 3 -6.51 9.81 7.00
N ARG A 4 -6.67 8.52 7.33
CA ARG A 4 -5.61 7.52 7.32
C ARG A 4 -6.16 6.18 6.83
N ILE A 5 -5.42 5.52 5.95
CA ILE A 5 -5.75 4.19 5.42
C ILE A 5 -4.56 3.23 5.56
N GLY A 6 -4.85 1.93 5.67
CA GLY A 6 -3.88 0.85 5.58
C GLY A 6 -4.08 0.05 4.29
N ILE A 7 -3.00 -0.41 3.68
CA ILE A 7 -3.00 -1.23 2.46
C ILE A 7 -2.25 -2.53 2.74
N LEU A 8 -2.92 -3.65 2.47
CA LEU A 8 -2.35 -4.99 2.49
C LEU A 8 -2.87 -5.78 1.28
N THR A 9 -2.12 -6.77 0.84
CA THR A 9 -2.56 -7.77 -0.13
C THR A 9 -2.78 -9.10 0.58
N GLY A 10 -3.94 -9.71 0.36
CA GLY A 10 -4.29 -11.01 0.94
C GLY A 10 -4.42 -12.06 -0.17
N GLY A 11 -3.94 -13.27 0.09
CA GLY A 11 -3.96 -14.37 -0.87
C GLY A 11 -2.69 -14.45 -1.71
N GLY A 12 -2.77 -15.14 -2.85
CA GLY A 12 -1.64 -15.32 -3.77
C GLY A 12 -1.37 -14.09 -4.64
N ASP A 13 -0.11 -13.93 -5.00
CA ASP A 13 0.35 -12.83 -5.86
C ASP A 13 -0.18 -12.93 -7.28
N CYS A 14 -0.50 -11.76 -7.87
CA CYS A 14 -0.87 -11.66 -9.27
C CYS A 14 -0.30 -10.39 -9.92
N PRO A 15 -0.10 -10.40 -11.26
CA PRO A 15 0.28 -9.20 -11.99
C PRO A 15 -0.77 -8.09 -11.83
N GLY A 16 -0.33 -6.88 -11.49
CA GLY A 16 -1.19 -5.70 -11.38
C GLY A 16 -1.43 -5.21 -9.94
N LEU A 17 -1.12 -5.99 -8.91
CA LEU A 17 -1.26 -5.55 -7.52
C LEU A 17 -0.41 -4.30 -7.23
N ASN A 18 0.84 -4.29 -7.69
CA ASN A 18 1.70 -3.10 -7.62
C ASN A 18 1.10 -1.86 -8.30
N ALA A 19 0.35 -2.04 -9.41
CA ALA A 19 -0.34 -0.93 -10.08
C ALA A 19 -1.49 -0.38 -9.23
N VAL A 20 -2.27 -1.26 -8.59
CA VAL A 20 -3.37 -0.90 -7.68
C VAL A 20 -2.83 -0.19 -6.43
N ILE A 21 -1.81 -0.75 -5.78
CA ILE A 21 -1.15 -0.14 -4.61
C ILE A 21 -0.67 1.27 -4.96
N ARG A 22 0.03 1.42 -6.09
CA ARG A 22 0.49 2.73 -6.56
C ARG A 22 -0.66 3.71 -6.80
N ALA A 23 -1.74 3.28 -7.44
CA ALA A 23 -2.89 4.13 -7.72
C ALA A 23 -3.59 4.59 -6.42
N ALA A 24 -3.76 3.69 -5.46
CA ALA A 24 -4.35 3.98 -4.15
C ALA A 24 -3.50 4.98 -3.35
N VAL A 25 -2.20 4.72 -3.20
CA VAL A 25 -1.26 5.60 -2.47
C VAL A 25 -1.23 6.99 -3.08
N LYS A 26 -1.05 7.09 -4.42
CA LYS A 26 -1.04 8.38 -5.10
C LYS A 26 -2.34 9.14 -4.92
N SER A 27 -3.48 8.45 -5.01
CA SER A 27 -4.80 9.10 -4.87
C SER A 27 -5.00 9.63 -3.46
N ALA A 28 -4.74 8.80 -2.45
CA ALA A 28 -4.86 9.16 -1.04
C ALA A 28 -4.01 10.39 -0.70
N ILE A 29 -2.75 10.41 -1.12
CA ILE A 29 -1.82 11.50 -0.81
C ILE A 29 -2.16 12.76 -1.62
N MET A 30 -2.28 12.66 -2.94
CA MET A 30 -2.35 13.82 -3.83
C MET A 30 -3.73 14.47 -3.89
N HIS A 31 -4.81 13.69 -3.80
CA HIS A 31 -6.18 14.21 -3.95
C HIS A 31 -6.88 14.42 -2.61
N TYR A 32 -6.58 13.60 -1.62
CA TYR A 32 -7.29 13.61 -0.35
C TYR A 32 -6.44 14.12 0.83
N GLY A 33 -5.11 14.21 0.66
CA GLY A 33 -4.20 14.58 1.75
C GLY A 33 -4.24 13.59 2.91
N TRP A 34 -4.46 12.30 2.61
CA TRP A 34 -4.54 11.23 3.59
C TRP A 34 -3.18 10.59 3.83
N GLU A 35 -3.00 10.09 5.06
CA GLU A 35 -1.86 9.26 5.43
C GLU A 35 -2.09 7.81 5.01
N VAL A 36 -1.02 7.14 4.57
CA VAL A 36 -1.10 5.76 4.08
C VAL A 36 -0.06 4.90 4.79
N TYR A 37 -0.49 3.72 5.25
CA TYR A 37 0.39 2.70 5.80
C TYR A 37 0.35 1.44 4.94
N GLY A 38 1.52 0.93 4.58
CA GLY A 38 1.67 -0.38 3.97
C GLY A 38 1.84 -1.43 5.05
N ILE A 39 1.26 -2.60 4.85
CA ILE A 39 1.27 -3.71 5.80
C ILE A 39 1.85 -4.93 5.08
N ILE A 40 2.99 -5.41 5.55
CA ILE A 40 3.73 -6.53 4.96
C ILE A 40 3.09 -7.87 5.38
N ASP A 41 3.14 -8.89 4.53
CA ASP A 41 2.61 -10.24 4.80
C ASP A 41 1.11 -10.29 5.10
N GLY A 42 0.32 -9.44 4.45
CA GLY A 42 -1.13 -9.48 4.50
C GLY A 42 -1.70 -9.34 5.92
N PHE A 43 -2.60 -10.23 6.30
CA PHE A 43 -3.24 -10.20 7.62
C PHE A 43 -2.28 -10.54 8.78
N ASP A 44 -1.21 -11.30 8.53
CA ASP A 44 -0.23 -11.60 9.58
C ASP A 44 0.53 -10.34 10.00
N GLY A 45 0.86 -9.46 9.05
CA GLY A 45 1.40 -8.14 9.42
C GLY A 45 0.38 -7.15 9.91
N LEU A 46 -0.91 -7.36 9.68
CA LEU A 46 -1.92 -6.56 10.35
C LEU A 46 -1.92 -6.82 11.87
N ILE A 47 -1.68 -8.07 12.27
CA ILE A 47 -1.60 -8.46 13.68
C ILE A 47 -0.27 -7.98 14.31
N ASN A 48 0.81 -7.93 13.52
CA ASN A 48 2.13 -7.48 13.97
C ASN A 48 2.42 -6.04 13.54
N THR A 49 2.19 -5.07 14.42
CA THR A 49 2.35 -3.63 14.13
C THR A 49 3.75 -3.23 13.64
N GLU A 50 4.79 -4.02 13.96
CA GLU A 50 6.16 -3.82 13.47
C GLU A 50 6.26 -3.97 11.94
N LYS A 51 5.30 -4.66 11.30
CA LYS A 51 5.21 -4.88 9.85
C LYS A 51 4.44 -3.77 9.12
N MET A 52 4.07 -2.71 9.81
CA MET A 52 3.42 -1.54 9.24
C MET A 52 4.43 -0.43 9.01
N PHE A 53 4.42 0.19 7.84
CA PHE A 53 5.31 1.31 7.52
C PHE A 53 4.56 2.43 6.81
N HIS A 54 4.97 3.67 7.06
CA HIS A 54 4.41 4.82 6.38
C HIS A 54 4.77 4.78 4.89
N MET A 55 3.78 4.96 4.02
CA MET A 55 3.98 5.05 2.58
C MET A 55 3.92 6.49 2.11
N ASP A 56 4.85 6.84 1.24
CA ASP A 56 4.88 8.11 0.53
C ASP A 56 5.05 7.88 -0.99
N MET A 57 5.24 8.97 -1.72
CA MET A 57 5.43 8.94 -3.18
C MET A 57 6.67 8.15 -3.61
N SER A 58 7.69 8.08 -2.75
CA SER A 58 8.90 7.31 -3.00
C SER A 58 8.65 5.81 -2.81
N SER A 59 7.79 5.43 -1.86
CA SER A 59 7.43 4.03 -1.58
C SER A 59 6.79 3.31 -2.78
N VAL A 60 6.15 4.05 -3.69
CA VAL A 60 5.49 3.50 -4.90
C VAL A 60 6.17 3.90 -6.22
N LYS A 61 7.41 4.40 -6.15
CA LYS A 61 8.20 4.74 -7.34
C LYS A 61 8.72 3.45 -8.01
N GLY A 62 8.53 3.35 -9.33
CA GLY A 62 9.10 2.25 -10.12
C GLY A 62 8.39 0.89 -9.97
N ILE A 63 7.33 0.78 -9.15
CA ILE A 63 6.63 -0.50 -8.96
C ILE A 63 5.57 -0.79 -10.05
N LEU A 64 5.13 0.21 -10.81
CA LEU A 64 4.08 0.05 -11.84
C LEU A 64 4.33 -1.12 -12.83
N PRO A 65 5.54 -1.34 -13.37
CA PRO A 65 5.80 -2.46 -14.27
C PRO A 65 6.14 -3.79 -13.56
N ARG A 66 6.18 -3.83 -12.21
CA ARG A 66 6.58 -5.02 -11.45
C ARG A 66 5.38 -5.95 -11.23
N GLY A 67 5.57 -7.25 -11.50
CA GLY A 67 4.62 -8.29 -11.11
C GLY A 67 4.63 -8.55 -9.61
N GLY A 68 3.66 -9.35 -9.14
CA GLY A 68 3.47 -9.64 -7.72
C GLY A 68 3.00 -8.44 -6.91
N THR A 69 3.25 -8.48 -5.60
CA THR A 69 2.95 -7.42 -4.64
C THR A 69 4.18 -6.89 -3.90
#